data_AF-A0A7K1K116-F1
#
_entry.id   AF-A0A7K1K116-F1
#
_cell.length_a   1.000
_cell.length_b   1.000
_cell.length_c   1.000
_cell.angle_alpha   90.00
_cell.angle_beta   90.00
_cell.angle_gamma   90.00
#
_symmetry.space_group_name_H-M   'P 1'
#
loop_
_entity.id
_entity.type
_entity.pdbx_description
1 polymer ?
#
loop_
_entity_poly.entity_id
_entity_poly.type
_entity_poly.pdbx_seq_one_letter_code
_entity_poly.pdbx_strand_id
1 'polypeptide(L)'
;METKASPRLSQWPAYRLAAVLLGVGALHFVAPKPFDGIVPAELPGDARLYTYASGVAEIGTGALLLVPKTRKTGGLVAALLFIAVFPANLNMVRLWWDKPLPLKLGAIARLPLQIPMITEALKVWRTAERAA
;
A
#
# COMPACT_ATOMS: atom_id res chain seq x y z
N MET A 1 0.95 44.86 3.15
CA MET A 1 0.05 43.71 2.85
C MET A 1 0.96 42.50 2.62
N GLU A 2 1.45 41.87 3.69
CA GLU A 2 2.29 40.68 3.59
C GLU A 2 1.39 39.46 3.35
N THR A 3 1.47 38.89 2.16
CA THR A 3 0.95 37.55 1.90
C THR A 3 1.81 36.56 2.69
N LYS A 4 1.34 36.12 3.86
CA LYS A 4 1.89 34.94 4.55
C LYS A 4 1.82 33.76 3.59
N ALA A 5 2.94 33.43 2.97
CA ALA A 5 3.07 32.20 2.19
C ALA A 5 2.77 31.03 3.15
N SER A 6 1.64 30.36 2.93
CA SER A 6 1.29 29.15 3.67
C SER A 6 2.43 28.14 3.49
N PRO A 7 2.92 27.48 4.55
CA PRO A 7 4.00 26.50 4.39
C PRO A 7 3.51 25.42 3.42
N ARG A 8 4.18 25.27 2.27
CA ARG A 8 3.93 24.12 1.39
C ARG A 8 4.29 22.87 2.18
N LEU A 9 3.27 22.16 2.65
CA LEU A 9 3.45 20.91 3.37
C LEU A 9 4.29 19.94 2.50
N SER A 10 5.18 19.19 3.14
CA SER A 10 6.09 18.26 2.48
C SER A 10 5.32 17.26 1.59
N GLN A 11 5.69 17.17 0.31
CA GLN A 11 5.09 16.24 -0.66
C GLN A 11 5.79 14.86 -0.67
N TRP A 12 6.84 14.70 0.14
CA TRP A 12 7.63 13.47 0.23
C TRP A 12 6.83 12.21 0.56
N PRO A 13 5.83 12.22 1.47
CA PRO A 13 5.04 11.03 1.76
C PRO A 13 4.31 10.49 0.52
N ALA A 14 3.74 11.38 -0.32
CA ALA A 14 3.04 10.96 -1.53
C ALA A 14 3.98 10.25 -2.52
N TYR A 15 5.20 10.77 -2.71
CA TYR A 15 6.19 10.14 -3.60
C TYR A 15 6.73 8.82 -3.07
N ARG A 16 6.96 8.71 -1.75
CA ARG A 16 7.41 7.44 -1.12
C ARG A 16 6.36 6.36 -1.29
N LEU A 17 5.10 6.67 -0.95
CA LEU A 17 3.99 5.75 -1.12
C LEU A 17 3.79 5.38 -2.60
N ALA A 18 3.88 6.35 -3.51
CA ALA A 18 3.79 6.07 -4.94
C ALA A 18 4.90 5.12 -5.41
N ALA A 19 6.15 5.35 -5.01
CA ALA A 19 7.27 4.48 -5.39
C ALA A 19 7.09 3.04 -4.87
N VAL A 20 6.66 2.89 -3.61
CA VAL A 20 6.38 1.56 -3.03
C VAL A 20 5.24 0.87 -3.77
N LEU A 21 4.10 1.55 -3.97
CA LEU A 21 2.92 0.98 -4.62
C LEU A 21 3.18 0.63 -6.09
N LEU A 22 3.88 1.47 -6.84
CA LEU A 22 4.24 1.17 -8.22
C LEU A 22 5.21 -0.02 -8.31
N GLY A 23 6.20 -0.08 -7.41
CA GLY A 23 7.16 -1.18 -7.36
C GLY A 23 6.52 -2.52 -7.01
N VAL A 24 5.74 -2.58 -5.91
CA VAL A 24 5.04 -3.79 -5.49
C VAL A 24 3.94 -4.17 -6.50
N GLY A 25 3.21 -3.17 -7.03
CA GLY A 25 2.21 -3.38 -8.06
C GLY A 25 2.79 -4.00 -9.32
N ALA A 26 3.97 -3.59 -9.75
CA ALA A 26 4.68 -4.24 -10.86
C ALA A 26 5.09 -5.68 -10.53
N LEU A 27 5.53 -5.95 -9.30
CA LEU A 27 5.90 -7.30 -8.86
C LEU A 27 4.73 -8.28 -8.89
N HIS A 28 3.49 -7.82 -8.67
CA HIS A 28 2.30 -8.66 -8.83
C HIS A 28 2.15 -9.23 -10.25
N PHE A 29 2.69 -8.55 -11.28
CA PHE A 29 2.65 -9.05 -12.67
C PHE A 29 3.91 -9.80 -13.06
N VAL A 30 5.08 -9.31 -12.64
CA VAL A 30 6.39 -9.89 -13.01
C VAL A 30 6.68 -11.19 -12.24
N ALA A 31 6.31 -11.25 -10.96
CA ALA A 31 6.56 -12.38 -10.08
C ALA A 31 5.35 -12.65 -9.17
N PRO A 32 4.21 -13.12 -9.70
CA PRO A 32 2.97 -13.28 -8.94
C PRO A 32 2.99 -14.39 -7.89
N LYS A 33 3.76 -15.46 -8.11
CA LYS A 33 3.68 -16.71 -7.30
C LYS A 33 3.81 -16.51 -5.79
N PRO A 34 4.73 -15.66 -5.28
CA PRO A 34 4.80 -15.39 -3.83
C PRO A 34 3.56 -14.71 -3.28
N PHE A 35 2.86 -13.89 -4.08
CA PHE A 35 1.64 -13.21 -3.69
C PHE A 35 0.43 -14.15 -3.74
N ASP A 36 0.33 -14.98 -4.78
CA ASP A 36 -0.68 -16.04 -4.87
C ASP A 36 -0.66 -16.93 -3.61
N GLY A 37 0.56 -17.30 -3.18
CA GLY A 37 0.77 -18.20 -2.04
C GLY A 37 0.41 -17.62 -0.67
N ILE A 38 0.10 -16.32 -0.56
CA ILE A 38 -0.32 -15.68 0.70
C ILE A 38 -1.79 -15.29 0.70
N VAL A 39 -2.50 -15.42 -0.43
CA VAL A 39 -3.94 -15.22 -0.48
C VAL A 39 -4.61 -16.25 0.45
N PRO A 40 -5.49 -15.81 1.38
CA PRO A 40 -6.24 -16.74 2.23
C PRO A 40 -7.05 -17.73 1.40
N ALA A 41 -6.92 -19.04 1.72
CA ALA A 41 -7.64 -20.10 1.01
C ALA A 41 -9.16 -20.04 1.23
N GLU A 42 -9.59 -19.27 2.23
CA GLU A 42 -10.98 -19.00 2.59
C GLU A 42 -11.65 -18.01 1.61
N LEU A 43 -10.88 -17.29 0.77
CA LEU A 43 -11.44 -16.41 -0.26
C LEU A 43 -11.92 -17.23 -1.48
N PRO A 44 -13.10 -16.91 -2.04
CA PRO A 44 -13.62 -17.63 -3.20
C PRO A 44 -12.85 -17.28 -4.48
N GLY A 45 -12.63 -18.26 -5.34
CA GLY A 45 -12.04 -18.04 -6.66
C GLY A 45 -10.52 -18.25 -6.70
N ASP A 46 -9.86 -17.63 -7.69
CA ASP A 46 -8.45 -17.87 -7.99
C ASP A 46 -7.55 -16.85 -7.28
N ALA A 47 -6.55 -17.34 -6.54
CA ALA A 47 -5.52 -16.52 -5.92
C ALA A 47 -4.83 -15.61 -6.94
N ARG A 48 -4.63 -16.07 -8.18
CA ARG A 48 -4.00 -15.26 -9.23
C ARG A 48 -4.84 -14.04 -9.61
N LEU A 49 -6.16 -14.17 -9.60
CA LEU A 49 -7.06 -13.06 -9.86
C LEU A 49 -6.89 -11.97 -8.80
N TYR A 50 -6.87 -12.37 -7.52
CA TYR A 50 -6.62 -11.43 -6.41
C TYR A 50 -5.27 -10.74 -6.54
N THR A 51 -4.21 -11.48 -6.86
CA THR A 51 -2.86 -10.95 -7.09
C THR A 51 -2.82 -9.89 -8.19
N TYR A 52 -3.47 -10.14 -9.34
CA TYR A 52 -3.52 -9.14 -10.41
C TYR A 52 -4.43 -7.96 -10.09
N ALA A 53 -5.57 -8.20 -9.43
CA ALA A 53 -6.46 -7.14 -8.99
C ALA A 53 -5.78 -6.20 -7.99
N SER A 54 -5.02 -6.73 -7.02
CA SER A 54 -4.21 -5.92 -6.12
C SER A 54 -3.11 -5.18 -6.87
N GLY A 55 -2.45 -5.82 -7.84
CA GLY A 55 -1.46 -5.16 -8.70
C GLY A 55 -2.01 -3.94 -9.45
N VAL A 56 -3.20 -4.07 -10.07
CA VAL A 56 -3.88 -2.95 -10.73
C VAL A 56 -4.23 -1.85 -9.72
N ALA A 57 -4.77 -2.22 -8.56
CA ALA A 57 -5.14 -1.27 -7.52
C ALA A 57 -3.93 -0.49 -7.00
N GLU A 58 -2.79 -1.16 -6.78
CA GLU A 58 -1.55 -0.53 -6.34
C GLU A 58 -0.97 0.42 -7.39
N ILE A 59 -0.89 -0.01 -8.65
CA ILE A 59 -0.40 0.85 -9.74
C ILE A 59 -1.29 2.08 -9.91
N GLY A 60 -2.62 1.88 -9.94
CA GLY A 60 -3.59 2.96 -10.03
C GLY A 60 -3.46 3.94 -8.85
N THR A 61 -3.32 3.43 -7.64
CA THR A 61 -3.12 4.24 -6.43
C THR A 61 -1.81 5.02 -6.49
N GLY A 62 -0.72 4.39 -6.92
CA GLY A 62 0.57 5.04 -7.12
C GLY A 62 0.48 6.19 -8.13
N ALA A 63 -0.21 5.99 -9.25
CA ALA A 63 -0.46 7.03 -10.24
C ALA A 63 -1.29 8.21 -9.66
N LEU A 64 -2.34 7.92 -8.89
CA LEU A 64 -3.14 8.94 -8.20
C LEU A 64 -2.30 9.78 -7.22
N LEU A 65 -1.30 9.18 -6.58
CA LEU A 65 -0.41 9.88 -5.64
C LEU A 65 0.64 10.76 -6.34
N LEU A 66 1.03 10.42 -7.58
CA LEU A 66 1.97 11.22 -8.37
C LEU A 66 1.36 12.56 -8.81
N VAL A 67 0.08 12.56 -9.20
CA VAL A 67 -0.61 13.77 -9.70
C VAL A 67 -1.17 14.60 -8.52
N PRO A 68 -0.72 15.86 -8.31
CA PRO A 68 -1.12 16.65 -7.14
C PRO A 68 -2.64 16.80 -6.98
N LYS A 69 -3.37 16.96 -8.09
CA LYS A 69 -4.83 17.13 -8.11
C LYS A 69 -5.60 15.90 -7.62
N THR A 70 -5.00 14.71 -7.67
CA THR A 70 -5.64 13.45 -7.28
C THR A 70 -5.14 12.89 -5.95
N ARG A 71 -4.19 13.57 -5.27
CA ARG A 71 -3.57 13.08 -4.03
C ARG A 71 -4.57 12.84 -2.90
N LYS A 72 -5.66 13.61 -2.82
CA LYS A 72 -6.73 13.37 -1.85
C LYS A 72 -7.28 11.96 -2.05
N THR A 73 -7.74 11.65 -3.26
CA THR A 73 -8.24 10.32 -3.62
C THR A 73 -7.15 9.25 -3.46
N GLY A 74 -5.94 9.51 -3.95
CA GLY A 74 -4.82 8.56 -3.85
C GLY A 74 -4.47 8.18 -2.40
N GLY A 75 -4.47 9.15 -1.48
CA GLY A 75 -4.21 8.89 -0.05
C GLY A 75 -5.31 8.06 0.61
N LEU A 76 -6.58 8.33 0.29
CA LEU A 76 -7.70 7.53 0.80
C LEU A 76 -7.67 6.09 0.24
N VAL A 77 -7.50 5.95 -1.07
CA VAL A 77 -7.43 4.63 -1.72
C VAL A 77 -6.23 3.84 -1.20
N ALA A 78 -5.07 4.46 -1.00
CA ALA A 78 -3.90 3.80 -0.40
C ALA A 78 -4.19 3.27 1.01
N ALA A 79 -4.85 4.08 1.87
CA ALA A 79 -5.21 3.63 3.21
C ALA A 79 -6.16 2.42 3.16
N LEU A 80 -7.19 2.47 2.32
CA LEU A 80 -8.14 1.36 2.13
C LEU A 80 -7.44 0.12 1.58
N LEU A 81 -6.53 0.28 0.63
CA LEU A 81 -5.76 -0.81 0.03
C LEU A 81 -4.88 -1.50 1.07
N PHE A 82 -4.17 -0.72 1.90
CA PHE A 82 -3.36 -1.28 2.99
C PHE A 82 -4.20 -2.04 4.02
N ILE A 83 -5.42 -1.60 4.30
CA ILE A 83 -6.35 -2.34 5.15
C ILE A 83 -6.79 -3.64 4.44
N ALA A 84 -7.13 -3.57 3.16
CA ALA A 84 -7.61 -4.71 2.38
C ALA A 84 -6.58 -5.83 2.24
N VAL A 85 -5.28 -5.52 2.18
CA VAL A 85 -4.21 -6.53 2.11
C VAL A 85 -3.75 -7.07 3.48
N PHE A 86 -4.25 -6.51 4.59
CA PHE A 86 -3.91 -6.97 5.95
C PHE A 86 -4.20 -8.45 6.19
N PRO A 87 -5.34 -9.03 5.77
CA PRO A 87 -5.59 -10.47 5.90
C PRO A 87 -4.55 -11.34 5.21
N ALA A 88 -4.03 -10.93 4.05
CA ALA A 88 -2.97 -11.66 3.35
C ALA A 88 -1.64 -11.64 4.13
N ASN A 89 -1.29 -10.51 4.76
CA ASN A 89 -0.11 -10.43 5.63
C ASN A 89 -0.26 -11.32 6.88
N LEU A 90 -1.46 -11.37 7.46
CA LEU A 90 -1.74 -12.25 8.60
C LEU A 90 -1.65 -13.73 8.19
N ASN A 91 -2.22 -14.07 7.03
CA ASN A 91 -2.12 -15.42 6.48
C ASN A 91 -0.67 -15.80 6.16
N MET A 92 0.16 -14.86 5.69
CA MET A 92 1.58 -15.11 5.49
C MET A 92 2.30 -15.49 6.79
N VAL A 93 2.00 -14.82 7.92
CA VAL A 93 2.56 -15.21 9.23
C VAL A 93 2.13 -16.62 9.62
N ARG A 94 0.86 -16.97 9.41
CA ARG A 94 0.34 -18.33 9.63
C ARG A 94 1.11 -19.36 8.79
N LEU A 95 1.27 -19.11 7.49
CA LEU A 95 1.91 -20.03 6.55
C LEU A 95 3.44 -20.13 6.73
N TRP A 96 4.07 -19.08 7.24
CA TRP A 96 5.53 -18.97 7.34
C TRP A 96 6.04 -19.20 8.78
N TRP A 97 5.18 -19.67 9.66
CA TRP A 97 5.51 -19.88 11.07
C TRP A 97 6.68 -20.86 11.29
N ASP A 98 6.75 -21.89 10.45
CA ASP A 98 7.76 -22.95 10.50
C ASP A 98 8.89 -22.76 9.48
N LYS A 99 8.92 -21.62 8.77
CA LYS A 99 10.01 -21.30 7.82
C LYS A 99 11.26 -20.82 8.57
N PRO A 100 12.45 -20.84 7.90
CA PRO A 100 13.67 -20.28 8.46
C PRO A 100 13.48 -18.87 9.02
N LEU A 101 14.19 -18.58 10.12
CA LEU A 101 14.01 -17.36 10.91
C LEU A 101 13.95 -16.07 10.08
N PRO A 102 14.78 -15.83 9.04
CA PRO A 102 14.69 -14.61 8.24
C PRO A 102 13.33 -14.42 7.55
N LEU A 103 12.74 -15.50 7.02
CA LEU A 103 11.44 -15.44 6.35
C LEU A 103 10.32 -15.20 7.37
N LYS A 104 10.36 -15.91 8.49
CA LYS A 104 9.40 -15.74 9.59
C LYS A 104 9.41 -14.31 10.14
N LEU A 105 10.60 -13.75 10.39
CA LEU A 105 10.76 -12.36 10.83
C LEU A 105 10.26 -11.37 9.78
N GLY A 106 10.56 -11.61 8.50
CA GLY A 106 10.01 -10.82 7.41
C GLY A 106 8.48 -10.81 7.39
N ALA A 107 7.84 -11.95 7.67
CA ALA A 107 6.39 -12.03 7.77
C ALA A 107 5.84 -11.25 8.96
N ILE A 108 6.42 -11.44 10.14
CA ILE A 108 5.99 -10.74 11.36
C ILE A 108 6.17 -9.23 11.21
N ALA A 109 7.27 -8.77 10.59
CA ALA A 109 7.57 -7.35 10.40
C ALA A 109 6.53 -6.63 9.51
N ARG A 110 5.84 -7.33 8.61
CA ARG A 110 4.80 -6.72 7.77
C ARG A 110 3.59 -6.22 8.56
N LEU A 111 3.26 -6.87 9.67
CA LEU A 111 2.11 -6.50 10.50
C LEU A 111 2.25 -5.09 11.12
N PRO A 112 3.32 -4.78 11.91
CA PRO A 112 3.49 -3.44 12.46
C PRO A 112 3.83 -2.40 11.38
N LEU A 113 4.45 -2.79 10.26
CA LEU A 113 4.76 -1.88 9.15
C LEU A 113 3.50 -1.32 8.47
N GLN A 114 2.37 -2.00 8.60
CA GLN A 114 1.10 -1.53 8.04
C GLN A 114 0.62 -0.23 8.71
N ILE A 115 0.93 -0.03 9.99
CA ILE A 115 0.56 1.17 10.75
C ILE A 115 1.19 2.44 10.15
N PRO A 116 2.52 2.57 10.01
CA PRO A 116 3.12 3.75 9.41
C PRO A 116 2.61 3.97 7.98
N MET A 117 2.44 2.92 7.17
CA MET A 117 1.93 3.04 5.80
C MET A 117 0.52 3.64 5.74
N ILE A 118 -0.40 3.15 6.57
CA ILE A 118 -1.76 3.70 6.68
C ILE A 118 -1.71 5.14 7.19
N THR A 119 -0.89 5.43 8.21
CA THR A 119 -0.81 6.80 8.75
C THR A 119 -0.22 7.79 7.74
N GLU A 120 0.75 7.39 6.92
CA GLU A 120 1.29 8.22 5.83
C GLU A 120 0.22 8.47 4.76
N ALA A 121 -0.54 7.44 4.38
CA ALA A 121 -1.63 7.57 3.41
C ALA A 121 -2.71 8.55 3.90
N LEU A 122 -3.12 8.44 5.17
CA LEU A 122 -4.08 9.35 5.79
C LEU A 122 -3.53 10.78 5.94
N LYS A 123 -2.21 10.95 6.18
CA LYS A 123 -1.56 12.27 6.15
C LYS A 123 -1.67 12.91 4.77
N VAL A 124 -1.37 12.16 3.71
CA VAL A 124 -1.51 12.65 2.32
C VAL A 124 -2.96 13.09 2.03
N TRP A 125 -3.94 12.26 2.42
CA TRP A 125 -5.36 12.58 2.25
C TRP A 125 -5.76 13.90 2.93
N ARG A 126 -5.43 14.07 4.22
CA ARG A 126 -5.76 15.28 5.00
C ARG A 126 -5.01 16.52 4.52
N THR A 127 -3.75 16.37 4.12
CA THR A 127 -2.96 17.49 3.61
C THR A 127 -3.47 17.99 2.26
N ALA A 128 -3.89 17.09 1.38
CA ALA A 128 -4.50 17.46 0.11
C ALA A 128 -5.85 18.17 0.29
N GLU A 129 -6.64 17.77 1.29
CA GLU A 129 -7.90 18.45 1.64
C GLU A 129 -7.69 19.89 2.11
N ARG A 130 -6.64 20.15 2.91
CA ARG A 130 -6.33 21.51 3.40
C ARG A 130 -5.77 22.44 2.33
N ALA A 131 -5.36 21.90 1.19
CA ALA A 131 -4.76 22.65 0.09
C ALA A 131 -5.73 22.90 -1.09
N ALA A 132 -6.93 22.34 -1.02
CA ALA A 132 -8.02 22.54 -1.96
C ALA A 132 -8.98 23.63 -1.46
#